data_AF-A0A7Y6PIK0-F1
#
_entry.id   AF-A0A7Y6PIK0-F1
#
_cell.length_a   1.000
_cell.length_b   1.000
_cell.length_c   1.000
_cell.angle_alpha   90.00
_cell.angle_beta   90.00
_cell.angle_gamma   90.00
#
_symmetry.space_group_name_H-M   'P 1'
#
loop_
_entity.id
_entity.type
_entity.pdbx_description
1 polymer ?
#
loop_
_entity_poly.entity_id
_entity_poly.type
_entity_poly.pdbx_seq_one_letter_code
_entity_poly.pdbx_strand_id
1 'polypeptide(L)'
;VIRTTEEALKAIPDSMREGSRALGATKLQTIWHVILPMGMPNIITGLILALGRVSGETAPILFTCAAYFLPQLPTSIFDQCMALPYHLYVISTSSTDMEAQLPIAYGTA
;
A
#
# COMPACT_ATOMS: atom_id res chain seq x y z
N VAL A 1 -4.25 8.38 -1.32
CA VAL A 1 -5.05 7.73 -2.39
C VAL A 1 -6.23 8.60 -2.85
N ILE A 2 -7.08 9.08 -1.95
CA ILE A 2 -8.24 9.93 -2.35
C ILE A 2 -7.81 11.19 -3.10
N ARG A 3 -6.86 11.96 -2.56
CA ARG A 3 -6.35 13.18 -3.20
C ARG A 3 -5.66 12.92 -4.55
N THR A 4 -4.88 11.85 -4.64
CA THR A 4 -4.23 11.45 -5.90
C THR A 4 -5.24 11.04 -6.97
N THR A 5 -6.36 10.41 -6.59
CA THR A 5 -7.46 10.11 -7.51
C THR A 5 -8.23 11.37 -7.93
N GLU A 6 -8.42 12.33 -7.02
CA GLU A 6 -9.06 13.61 -7.33
C GLU A 6 -8.23 14.45 -8.31
N GLU A 7 -6.92 14.56 -8.07
CA GLU A 7 -5.98 15.25 -8.96
C GLU A 7 -5.91 14.56 -10.34
N ALA A 8 -5.93 13.22 -10.37
CA ALA A 8 -5.99 12.46 -11.62
C ALA A 8 -7.26 12.76 -12.45
N LEU A 9 -8.40 12.95 -11.79
CA LEU A 9 -9.66 13.32 -12.45
C LEU A 9 -9.71 14.79 -12.87
N LYS A 10 -9.13 15.70 -12.07
CA LYS A 10 -9.02 17.13 -12.41
C LYS A 10 -8.04 17.41 -13.53
N ALA A 11 -7.06 16.54 -13.75
CA ALA A 11 -6.11 16.67 -14.85
C ALA A 11 -6.75 16.45 -16.24
N ILE A 12 -7.95 15.87 -16.29
CA ILE A 12 -8.65 15.61 -17.56
C ILE A 12 -9.30 16.92 -18.04
N PRO A 13 -9.00 17.38 -19.27
CA PRO A 13 -9.53 18.64 -19.78
C PRO A 13 -11.04 18.58 -19.99
N ASP A 14 -11.74 19.67 -19.67
CA ASP A 14 -13.20 19.77 -19.77
C ASP A 14 -13.71 19.65 -21.22
N SER A 15 -12.87 19.92 -22.22
CA SER A 15 -13.20 19.74 -23.64
C SER A 15 -13.63 18.32 -23.99
N MET A 16 -13.10 17.29 -23.30
CA MET A 16 -13.53 15.90 -23.49
C MET A 16 -14.96 15.67 -23.00
N ARG A 17 -15.37 16.40 -21.95
CA ARG A 17 -16.73 16.33 -21.40
C ARG A 17 -17.72 17.03 -22.32
N GLU A 18 -17.31 18.17 -22.88
CA GLU A 18 -18.10 18.94 -23.84
C GLU A 18 -18.25 18.20 -25.17
N GLY A 19 -17.18 17.60 -25.70
CA GLY A 19 -17.23 16.79 -26.92
C GLY A 19 -18.14 15.57 -26.77
N SER A 20 -18.09 14.89 -25.62
CA SER A 20 -18.99 13.76 -25.33
C SER A 20 -20.46 14.20 -25.23
N ARG A 21 -20.74 15.39 -24.67
CA ARG A 21 -22.08 15.97 -24.66
C ARG A 21 -22.57 16.40 -26.04
N ALA A 22 -21.70 16.96 -26.88
CA ALA A 22 -22.02 17.36 -28.25
C ALA A 22 -22.38 16.16 -29.13
N LEU A 23 -21.81 14.98 -28.84
CA LEU A 23 -22.16 13.70 -29.45
C LEU A 23 -23.48 13.09 -28.92
N GLY A 24 -24.16 13.75 -27.97
CA GLY A 24 -25.41 13.27 -27.37
C GLY A 24 -25.23 12.26 -26.24
N ALA A 25 -24.01 12.04 -25.74
CA ALA A 25 -23.78 11.11 -24.63
C ALA A 25 -24.28 11.70 -23.30
N THR A 26 -24.84 10.83 -22.46
CA THR A 26 -25.27 11.22 -21.11
C THR A 26 -24.08 11.47 -20.19
N LYS A 27 -24.31 12.20 -19.08
CA LYS A 27 -23.28 12.50 -18.09
C LYS A 27 -22.65 11.21 -17.51
N LEU A 28 -23.47 10.19 -17.25
CA LEU A 28 -23.00 8.88 -16.77
C LEU A 28 -22.19 8.14 -17.82
N GLN A 29 -22.65 8.09 -19.08
CA GLN A 29 -21.88 7.47 -20.18
C GLN A 29 -20.52 8.14 -20.36
N THR A 30 -20.47 9.46 -20.30
CA THR A 30 -19.21 10.24 -20.39
C THR A 30 -18.26 9.88 -19.25
N ILE A 31 -18.77 9.73 -18.02
CA ILE A 31 -17.94 9.33 -16.88
C ILE A 31 -17.37 7.93 -17.09
N TRP A 32 -18.22 6.94 -17.42
CA TRP A 32 -17.80 5.55 -17.53
C TRP A 32 -16.92 5.24 -18.76
N HIS A 33 -17.21 5.85 -19.91
CA HIS A 33 -16.56 5.50 -21.17
C HIS A 33 -15.43 6.43 -21.58
N VAL A 34 -15.35 7.65 -21.01
CA VAL A 34 -14.34 8.65 -21.41
C VAL A 34 -13.46 9.00 -20.22
N ILE A 35 -14.06 9.53 -19.14
CA ILE A 35 -13.31 10.10 -18.02
C ILE A 35 -12.60 9.01 -17.21
N LEU A 36 -13.31 7.95 -16.87
CA LEU A 36 -12.78 6.86 -16.05
C LEU A 36 -11.59 6.17 -16.74
N PRO A 37 -11.70 5.67 -17.99
CA PRO A 37 -10.56 5.05 -18.68
C PRO A 37 -9.39 6.03 -18.93
N MET A 38 -9.63 7.32 -19.18
CA MET A 38 -8.54 8.30 -19.28
C MET A 38 -7.79 8.52 -17.95
N GLY A 39 -8.49 8.45 -16.81
CA GLY A 39 -7.90 8.62 -15.48
C GLY A 39 -7.24 7.37 -14.91
N MET A 40 -7.56 6.18 -15.44
CA MET A 40 -7.07 4.88 -14.93
C MET A 40 -5.54 4.79 -14.79
N PRO A 41 -4.71 5.21 -15.77
CA PRO A 41 -3.25 5.12 -15.64
C PRO A 41 -2.69 5.89 -14.44
N ASN A 42 -3.23 7.08 -14.18
CA ASN A 42 -2.82 7.92 -13.05
C ASN A 42 -3.30 7.34 -11.71
N ILE A 43 -4.52 6.78 -11.67
CA ILE A 43 -5.05 6.11 -10.48
C ILE A 43 -4.24 4.87 -10.14
N ILE A 44 -3.89 4.04 -11.13
CA ILE A 44 -3.06 2.85 -10.95
C ILE A 44 -1.68 3.24 -10.43
N THR A 45 -1.07 4.30 -10.97
CA THR A 45 0.21 4.81 -10.49
C THR A 45 0.13 5.26 -9.03
N GLY A 46 -0.91 6.03 -8.67
CA GLY A 46 -1.17 6.44 -7.29
C GLY A 46 -1.42 5.26 -6.35
N LEU A 47 -2.05 4.18 -6.83
CA LEU A 47 -2.26 2.96 -6.08
C LEU A 47 -0.94 2.22 -5.81
N ILE A 48 -0.07 2.08 -6.81
CA ILE A 48 1.25 1.44 -6.66
C ILE A 48 2.08 2.17 -5.62
N LEU A 49 2.14 3.51 -5.69
CA LEU A 49 2.87 4.32 -4.70
C LEU A 49 2.29 4.18 -3.29
N ALA A 50 0.96 4.08 -3.17
CA ALA A 50 0.32 3.87 -1.89
C ALA A 50 0.64 2.49 -1.30
N LEU A 51 0.64 1.43 -2.12
CA LEU A 51 1.02 0.08 -1.70
C LEU A 51 2.48 0.03 -1.23
N GLY A 52 3.39 0.66 -1.98
CA GLY A 52 4.79 0.78 -1.57
C GLY A 52 4.95 1.49 -0.23
N ARG A 53 4.16 2.55 0.02
CA ARG A 53 4.14 3.25 1.30
C ARG A 53 3.61 2.39 2.44
N VAL A 54 2.50 1.68 2.25
CA VAL A 54 1.92 0.79 3.27
C VAL A 54 2.89 -0.34 3.61
N SER A 55 3.56 -0.92 2.61
CA SER A 55 4.58 -1.96 2.84
C SER A 55 5.78 -1.46 3.67
N GLY A 56 6.06 -0.16 3.67
CA GLY A 56 7.17 0.45 4.43
C GLY A 56 6.75 1.11 5.74
N GLU A 57 5.46 1.15 6.07
CA GLU A 57 4.97 1.69 7.35
C GLU A 57 5.16 0.64 8.46
N THR A 58 6.40 0.49 8.93
CA THR A 58 6.76 -0.35 10.07
C THR A 58 6.36 0.29 11.40
N ALA A 59 6.33 1.62 11.49
CA ALA A 59 6.07 2.35 12.74
C ALA A 59 4.65 2.16 13.34
N PRO A 60 3.56 2.13 12.54
CA PRO A 60 2.23 1.83 13.07
C PRO A 60 2.12 0.39 13.58
N ILE A 61 2.67 -0.57 12.84
CA ILE A 61 2.70 -1.99 13.23
C ILE A 61 3.49 -2.17 14.53
N LEU A 62 4.60 -1.45 14.68
CA LEU A 62 5.41 -1.44 15.89
C LEU A 62 4.62 -0.94 17.11
N PHE A 63 3.69 0.00 16.90
CA PHE A 63 2.93 0.64 17.96
C PHE A 63 1.64 -0.12 18.33
N THR A 64 1.05 -0.87 17.39
CA THR A 64 -0.24 -1.56 17.60
C THR A 64 -0.14 -3.07 17.82
N CYS A 65 0.91 -3.75 17.33
CA CYS A 65 0.99 -5.22 17.36
C CYS A 65 2.36 -5.81 17.67
N ALA A 66 3.46 -5.05 17.60
CA ALA A 66 4.79 -5.62 17.79
C ALA A 66 5.04 -6.03 19.25
N ALA A 67 5.07 -7.34 19.49
CA ALA A 67 5.75 -7.90 20.64
C ALA A 67 7.26 -7.88 20.41
N TYR A 68 8.02 -7.49 21.44
CA TYR A 68 9.48 -7.50 21.40
C TYR A 68 10.06 -8.91 21.19
N PHE A 69 9.38 -9.94 21.69
CA PHE A 69 9.77 -11.33 21.52
C PHE A 69 8.60 -12.24 21.94
N LEU A 70 8.02 -13.00 20.99
CA LEU A 70 7.10 -14.09 21.31
C LEU A 70 7.71 -15.41 20.83
N PRO A 71 8.07 -16.36 21.73
CA PRO A 71 8.60 -17.67 21.37
C PRO A 71 7.53 -18.66 20.86
N GLN A 72 6.30 -18.19 20.62
CA GLN A 72 5.14 -18.98 20.21
C GLN A 72 4.43 -18.27 19.05
N LEU A 73 4.01 -19.03 18.04
CA LEU A 73 3.16 -18.54 16.94
C LEU A 73 1.82 -18.04 17.49
N PRO A 74 1.32 -16.88 17.04
CA PRO A 74 0.04 -16.34 17.49
C PRO A 74 -1.09 -17.31 17.10
N THR A 75 -1.84 -17.77 18.10
CA THR A 75 -2.93 -18.74 17.90
C THR A 75 -4.29 -18.07 17.70
N SER A 76 -4.36 -16.75 17.88
CA SER A 76 -5.59 -15.94 17.81
C SER A 76 -5.35 -14.59 17.14
N ILE A 77 -6.41 -14.00 16.60
CA ILE A 77 -6.43 -12.71 15.88
C ILE A 77 -6.12 -11.51 16.79
N PHE A 78 -6.18 -11.71 18.11
CA PHE A 78 -5.85 -10.71 19.13
C PHE A 78 -4.45 -10.91 19.72
N ASP A 79 -3.73 -11.94 19.27
CA ASP A 79 -2.41 -12.28 19.77
C ASP A 79 -1.36 -11.45 19.03
N GLN A 80 -0.24 -11.14 19.70
CA GLN A 80 0.78 -10.28 19.10
C GLN A 80 1.46 -10.99 17.93
N CYS A 81 1.53 -10.35 16.77
CA CYS A 81 2.11 -10.94 15.56
C CYS A 81 3.56 -10.51 15.35
N MET A 82 4.42 -11.47 15.00
CA MET A 82 5.81 -11.21 14.65
C MET A 82 5.88 -10.78 13.18
N ALA A 83 5.90 -9.46 12.93
CA ALA A 83 6.08 -8.96 11.57
C ALA A 83 7.55 -9.17 11.12
N LEU A 84 7.74 -9.69 9.91
CA LEU A 84 9.06 -9.96 9.32
C LEU A 84 10.04 -8.76 9.36
N PRO A 85 9.60 -7.51 9.09
CA PRO A 85 10.47 -6.33 9.20
C PRO A 85 10.97 -6.07 10.64
N TYR A 86 10.15 -6.39 11.64
CA TYR A 86 10.50 -6.22 13.05
C TYR A 86 11.55 -7.25 13.50
N HIS A 87 11.38 -8.51 13.09
CA HIS A 87 12.35 -9.57 13.34
C HIS A 87 13.73 -9.22 12.75
N LEU A 88 13.77 -8.72 11.51
CA LEU A 88 15.00 -8.23 10.89
C LEU A 88 15.63 -7.06 11.66
N TYR A 89 14.82 -6.11 12.16
CA TYR A 89 15.32 -4.99 12.96
C TYR A 89 15.98 -5.46 14.27
N VAL A 90 15.35 -6.40 14.98
CA VAL A 90 15.90 -6.96 16.23
C VAL A 90 17.21 -7.70 15.97
N ILE A 91 17.28 -8.54 14.93
CA ILE A 91 18.55 -9.21 14.53
C ILE A 91 19.63 -8.18 14.20
N SER A 92 19.28 -7.12 13.48
CA SER A 92 20.25 -6.08 13.07
C SER A 92 20.79 -5.24 14.23
N THR A 93 20.04 -5.13 15.33
CA THR A 93 20.40 -4.30 16.49
C THR A 93 21.02 -5.10 17.64
N SER A 94 20.90 -6.44 17.64
CA SER A 94 21.42 -7.34 18.69
C SER A 94 22.66 -8.17 18.25
N SER A 95 23.18 -7.96 17.04
CA SER A 95 24.29 -8.72 16.47
C SER A 95 25.64 -8.41 17.15
N THR A 96 26.02 -9.23 18.14
CA THR A 96 27.42 -9.35 18.59
C THR A 96 28.17 -10.44 17.81
N ASP A 97 27.48 -11.40 17.18
CA ASP A 97 28.05 -12.43 16.29
C ASP A 97 27.20 -12.60 15.01
N MET A 98 27.76 -12.26 13.84
CA MET A 98 27.08 -12.27 12.53
C MET A 98 26.97 -13.66 11.88
N GLU A 99 27.88 -14.60 12.16
CA GLU A 99 27.91 -15.91 11.46
C GLU A 99 26.82 -16.89 11.94
N ALA A 100 26.41 -16.83 13.21
CA ALA A 100 25.41 -17.74 13.78
C ALA A 100 23.95 -17.36 13.45
N GLN A 101 23.70 -16.13 13.00
CA GLN A 101 22.34 -15.58 12.83
C GLN A 101 21.85 -15.54 11.37
N LEU A 102 22.74 -15.66 10.39
CA LEU A 102 22.41 -15.81 8.97
C LEU A 102 21.39 -16.92 8.66
N PRO A 103 21.46 -18.14 9.25
CA PRO A 103 20.49 -19.19 8.93
C PRO A 103 19.08 -18.94 9.52
N ILE A 104 18.95 -18.03 10.50
CA ILE A 104 17.69 -17.72 11.19
C ILE A 104 16.97 -16.51 10.56
N ALA A 105 17.65 -15.76 9.68
CA ALA A 105 17.13 -14.55 9.05
C ALA A 105 16.07 -14.82 7.97
N TYR A 106 16.04 -16.03 7.39
CA TYR A 106 15.18 -16.37 6.25
C TYR A 106 13.82 -16.97 6.63
N GLY A 107 13.55 -17.17 7.92
CA GLY A 107 12.30 -17.78 8.40
C GLY A 107 11.67 -16.97 9.51
N THR A 108 10.56 -16.31 9.22
CA THR A 108 9.64 -15.80 10.25
C THR A 108 8.38 -16.63 10.19
N ALA A 109 7.99 -17.16 11.35
CA ALA A 109 6.73 -17.85 11.56
C ALA A 109 5.73 -16.88 12.20
#